data_AF-A0A955BX68-F1
#
_entry.id   AF-A0A955BX68-F1
#
_cell.length_a   1.000
_cell.length_b   1.000
_cell.length_c   1.000
_cell.angle_alpha   90.00
_cell.angle_beta   90.00
_cell.angle_gamma   90.00
#
_symmetry.space_group_name_H-M   'P 1'
#
loop_
_entity.id
_entity.type
_entity.pdbx_description
1 polymer ?
#
loop_
_entity_poly.entity_id
_entity_poly.type
_entity_poly.pdbx_seq_one_letter_code
_entity_poly.pdbx_strand_id
1 'polypeptide(L)'
;VSTLQNRGKAVVMNNILDKLPPHDESHGLAEPEMKVAIVGRRNVGKSTFINTLSKSERMIVSEVPGTTRDSVDVRFELDGKSFIAIDTPGLRRPQGRKDDIDFYGTHRAQRSIRRADVVLLFLDCTERISKVDKQLCDYIAQQYKPCIFVVNKWDQLAASMPTEKWVNYLHDTFGTMRFAPIAFITGQTGKNVKALLNHSQMLFKQARQRVSTGQLNRMLRDALQRNPPPVYQNRRPKIYYATQVGVEPPTLVLFCSQPSGISQPYQRYLLGKCRDECDFPEVPIKLYLRRRDKTDHTDEVDGQLASQSDAK
;
A
#
# COMPACT_ATOMS: atom_id res chain seq x y z
N VAL A 1 4.10 34.65 -16.89
CA VAL A 1 3.10 33.69 -16.33
C VAL A 1 2.44 34.36 -15.15
N SER A 2 1.12 34.27 -15.02
CA SER A 2 0.42 34.67 -13.78
C SER A 2 -0.02 33.41 -13.04
N THR A 3 0.57 33.18 -11.87
CA THR A 3 0.29 32.00 -11.02
C THR A 3 -1.07 32.09 -10.35
N LEU A 4 -1.46 33.28 -9.89
CA LEU A 4 -2.76 33.54 -9.25
C LEU A 4 -3.95 33.43 -10.21
N GLN A 5 -3.77 33.80 -11.48
CA GLN A 5 -4.85 33.78 -12.48
C GLN A 5 -4.74 32.61 -13.47
N ASN A 6 -3.81 31.68 -13.24
CA ASN A 6 -3.57 30.51 -14.10
C ASN A 6 -3.39 30.85 -15.60
N ARG A 7 -2.80 32.01 -15.91
CA ARG A 7 -2.59 32.51 -17.29
C ARG A 7 -1.16 32.30 -17.76
N GLY A 8 -1.01 31.83 -19.00
CA GLY A 8 0.30 31.62 -19.64
C GLY A 8 1.02 30.33 -19.22
N LYS A 9 0.37 29.45 -18.44
CA LYS A 9 0.93 28.14 -18.05
C LYS A 9 1.27 27.26 -19.25
N ALA A 10 0.39 27.24 -20.26
CA ALA A 10 0.59 26.45 -21.47
C ALA A 10 1.83 26.91 -22.25
N VAL A 11 2.02 28.23 -22.38
CA VAL A 11 3.20 28.81 -23.06
C VAL A 11 4.49 28.41 -22.37
N VAL A 12 4.50 28.42 -21.04
CA VAL A 12 5.66 27.97 -20.25
C VAL A 12 5.91 26.48 -20.46
N MET A 13 4.86 25.66 -20.41
CA MET A 13 5.00 24.22 -20.56
C MET A 13 5.54 23.86 -21.94
N ASN A 14 5.04 24.51 -22.99
CA ASN A 14 5.51 24.30 -24.36
C ASN A 14 6.96 24.76 -24.52
N ASN A 15 7.32 25.93 -24.01
CA ASN A 15 8.71 26.41 -24.05
C ASN A 15 9.68 25.52 -23.24
N ILE A 16 9.19 24.83 -22.19
CA ILE A 16 9.99 23.83 -21.47
C ILE A 16 10.16 22.60 -22.34
N LEU A 17 9.08 22.07 -22.93
CA LEU A 17 9.11 20.91 -23.81
C LEU A 17 10.06 21.11 -24.99
N ASP A 18 10.03 22.28 -25.63
CA ASP A 18 10.88 22.63 -26.77
C ASP A 18 12.38 22.74 -26.41
N LYS A 19 12.69 22.92 -25.13
CA LYS A 19 14.07 23.03 -24.61
C LYS A 19 14.55 21.77 -23.91
N LEU A 20 13.70 20.76 -23.75
CA LEU A 20 14.15 19.48 -23.24
C LEU A 20 15.05 18.84 -24.30
N PRO A 21 16.17 18.22 -23.88
CA PRO A 21 16.98 17.44 -24.80
C PRO A 21 16.10 16.35 -25.46
N PRO A 22 16.39 15.96 -26.71
CA PRO A 22 15.73 14.81 -27.33
C PRO A 22 15.82 13.63 -26.36
N HIS A 23 14.72 12.88 -26.23
CA HIS A 23 14.65 11.74 -25.32
C HIS A 23 15.71 10.72 -25.74
N ASP A 24 16.82 10.70 -25.02
CA ASP A 24 17.93 9.77 -25.26
C ASP A 24 17.49 8.40 -24.74
N GLU A 25 16.95 7.56 -25.62
CA GLU A 25 16.59 6.17 -25.30
C GLU A 25 17.81 5.33 -24.88
N SER A 26 19.04 5.84 -25.12
CA SER A 26 20.29 5.09 -25.04
C SER A 26 20.93 4.98 -23.64
N HIS A 27 20.47 5.76 -22.65
CA HIS A 27 21.12 5.80 -21.32
C HIS A 27 20.16 5.68 -20.12
N GLY A 28 18.90 5.32 -20.36
CA GLY A 28 17.97 4.97 -19.31
C GLY A 28 18.09 3.51 -18.92
N LEU A 29 18.68 3.21 -17.76
CA LEU A 29 18.41 1.96 -17.04
C LEU A 29 16.89 1.68 -17.12
N ALA A 30 16.46 0.55 -17.73
CA ALA A 30 15.04 0.24 -18.04
C ALA A 30 14.09 0.63 -16.90
N GLU A 31 12.88 1.15 -17.15
CA GLU A 31 11.98 1.52 -16.05
C GLU A 31 11.81 0.35 -15.06
N PRO A 32 11.92 0.61 -13.75
CA PRO A 32 11.80 -0.46 -12.77
C PRO A 32 10.39 -1.06 -12.80
N GLU A 33 10.31 -2.39 -12.74
CA GLU A 33 9.03 -3.12 -12.74
C GLU A 33 8.20 -2.77 -11.50
N MET A 34 8.85 -2.46 -10.36
CA MET A 34 8.19 -2.16 -9.09
C MET A 34 9.04 -1.21 -8.22
N LYS A 35 8.40 -0.17 -7.67
CA LYS A 35 9.01 0.78 -6.74
C LYS A 35 8.72 0.36 -5.30
N VAL A 36 9.77 0.19 -4.51
CA VAL A 36 9.69 -0.19 -3.10
C VAL A 36 10.16 0.96 -2.23
N ALA A 37 9.36 1.42 -1.27
CA ALA A 37 9.83 2.37 -0.27
C ALA A 37 10.23 1.63 1.01
N ILE A 38 11.44 1.88 1.51
CA ILE A 38 11.90 1.36 2.81
C ILE A 38 11.76 2.50 3.82
N VAL A 39 10.74 2.40 4.68
CA VAL A 39 10.41 3.46 5.65
C VAL A 39 10.45 2.93 7.07
N GLY A 40 10.58 3.81 8.05
CA GLY A 40 10.67 3.47 9.46
C GLY A 40 11.54 4.47 10.21
N ARG A 41 11.44 4.47 11.54
CA ARG A 41 12.21 5.39 12.40
C ARG A 41 13.73 5.20 12.25
N ARG A 42 14.53 6.14 12.75
CA ARG A 42 16.01 6.01 12.80
C ARG A 42 16.41 4.72 13.54
N ASN A 43 17.55 4.15 13.16
CA ASN A 43 18.20 3.01 13.83
C ASN A 43 17.45 1.65 13.83
N VAL A 44 16.28 1.54 13.20
CA VAL A 44 15.55 0.26 12.98
C VAL A 44 16.26 -0.71 12.01
N GLY A 45 17.43 -0.33 11.47
CA GLY A 45 18.26 -1.18 10.62
C GLY A 45 18.02 -1.10 9.11
N LYS A 46 17.37 -0.03 8.61
CA LYS A 46 17.17 0.22 7.16
C LYS A 46 18.48 0.24 6.37
N SER A 47 19.47 1.02 6.81
CA SER A 47 20.76 1.16 6.10
C SER A 47 21.55 -0.14 6.13
N THR A 48 21.51 -0.89 7.24
CA THR A 48 22.09 -2.23 7.32
C THR A 48 21.45 -3.16 6.30
N PHE A 49 20.12 -3.18 6.22
CA PHE A 49 19.39 -3.99 5.25
C PHE A 49 19.79 -3.63 3.81
N ILE A 50 19.84 -2.35 3.45
CA ILE A 50 20.26 -1.90 2.11
C ILE A 50 21.69 -2.32 1.80
N ASN A 51 22.63 -2.13 2.73
CA ASN A 51 24.02 -2.55 2.53
C ASN A 51 24.14 -4.06 2.34
N THR A 52 23.32 -4.85 3.03
CA THR A 52 23.24 -6.30 2.86
C THR A 52 22.67 -6.66 1.49
N LEU A 53 21.64 -5.96 1.02
CA LEU A 53 21.13 -6.12 -0.35
C LEU A 53 22.22 -5.83 -1.38
N SER A 54 22.98 -4.74 -1.21
CA SER A 54 24.08 -4.33 -2.11
C SER A 54 25.24 -5.31 -2.18
N LYS A 55 25.44 -6.13 -1.14
CA LYS A 55 26.51 -7.14 -1.08
C LYS A 55 26.02 -8.54 -1.45
N SER A 56 24.73 -8.70 -1.76
CA SER A 56 24.18 -10.00 -2.10
C SER A 56 24.59 -10.39 -3.52
N GLU A 57 25.23 -11.55 -3.70
CA GLU A 57 25.62 -12.09 -5.01
C GLU A 57 24.42 -12.26 -5.97
N ARG A 58 23.21 -12.37 -5.41
CA ARG A 58 21.96 -12.56 -6.16
C ARG A 58 21.25 -11.25 -6.50
N MET A 59 21.83 -10.09 -6.16
CA MET A 59 21.22 -8.79 -6.40
C MET A 59 22.20 -7.82 -7.05
N ILE A 60 21.83 -7.33 -8.24
CA ILE A 60 22.58 -6.28 -8.92
C ILE A 60 22.13 -4.94 -8.33
N VAL A 61 23.05 -4.20 -7.70
CA VAL A 61 22.76 -2.89 -7.13
C VAL A 61 23.47 -1.77 -7.87
N SER A 62 22.70 -0.77 -8.33
CA SER A 62 23.23 0.43 -8.99
C SER A 62 22.60 1.69 -8.41
N GLU A 63 23.40 2.74 -8.21
CA GLU A 63 22.90 4.08 -7.88
C GLU A 63 22.24 4.69 -9.12
N VAL A 64 21.08 5.34 -8.96
CA VAL A 64 20.42 6.08 -10.05
C VAL A 64 20.92 7.54 -10.05
N PRO A 65 21.58 8.02 -11.13
CA PRO A 65 22.02 9.41 -11.23
C PRO A 65 20.83 10.39 -11.23
N GLY A 66 21.01 11.58 -10.63
CA GLY A 66 20.01 12.66 -10.68
C GLY A 66 19.03 12.74 -9.49
N THR A 67 19.28 12.02 -8.40
CA THR A 67 18.49 12.15 -7.17
C THR A 67 18.91 13.36 -6.31
N THR A 68 18.03 13.84 -5.43
CA THR A 68 18.31 14.98 -4.53
C THR A 68 19.62 14.76 -3.75
N ARG A 69 20.39 15.83 -3.53
CA ARG A 69 21.75 15.90 -2.95
C ARG A 69 22.00 15.06 -1.67
N ASP A 70 20.94 14.61 -1.00
CA ASP A 70 20.97 13.92 0.29
C ASP A 70 20.53 12.44 0.28
N SER A 71 19.99 11.93 -0.84
CA SER A 71 19.32 10.62 -0.91
C SER A 71 19.67 9.90 -2.21
N VAL A 72 20.01 8.61 -2.13
CA VAL A 72 20.25 7.76 -3.30
C VAL A 72 19.06 6.82 -3.47
N ASP A 73 18.48 6.79 -4.67
CA ASP A 73 17.54 5.75 -5.06
C ASP A 73 18.38 4.53 -5.46
N VAL A 74 18.11 3.39 -4.83
CA VAL A 74 18.91 2.16 -4.99
C VAL A 74 18.17 1.24 -5.91
N ARG A 75 18.67 1.03 -7.11
CA ARG A 75 18.13 -0.02 -7.96
C ARG A 75 18.68 -1.35 -7.47
N PHE A 76 17.81 -2.34 -7.27
CA PHE A 76 18.23 -3.72 -7.02
C PHE A 76 17.46 -4.67 -7.93
N GLU A 77 18.13 -5.71 -8.44
CA GLU A 77 17.48 -6.74 -9.26
C GLU A 77 17.33 -8.05 -8.46
N LEU A 78 16.17 -8.70 -8.53
CA LEU A 78 15.98 -10.04 -7.97
C LEU A 78 15.24 -10.90 -8.98
N ASP A 79 15.82 -12.05 -9.33
CA ASP A 79 15.25 -13.04 -10.25
C ASP A 79 14.78 -12.39 -11.60
N GLY A 80 15.60 -11.49 -12.16
CA GLY A 80 15.34 -10.81 -13.44
C GLY A 80 14.45 -9.58 -13.36
N LYS A 81 13.99 -9.21 -12.15
CA LYS A 81 13.07 -8.09 -11.93
C LYS A 81 13.76 -6.94 -11.25
N SER A 82 13.68 -5.75 -11.84
CA SER A 82 14.32 -4.56 -11.27
C SER A 82 13.38 -3.78 -10.35
N PHE A 83 13.89 -3.49 -9.16
CA PHE A 83 13.25 -2.74 -8.10
C PHE A 83 14.01 -1.45 -7.82
N ILE A 84 13.34 -0.44 -7.29
CA ILE A 84 14.01 0.75 -6.73
C ILE A 84 13.62 0.91 -5.27
N ALA A 85 14.61 0.91 -4.38
CA ALA A 85 14.46 1.41 -3.02
C ALA A 85 14.52 2.94 -3.04
N ILE A 86 13.38 3.60 -2.80
CA ILE A 86 13.27 5.07 -2.90
C ILE A 86 13.67 5.75 -1.59
N ASP A 87 14.46 6.83 -1.70
CA ASP A 87 14.86 7.74 -0.61
C ASP A 87 15.53 7.02 0.56
N THR A 88 16.65 6.35 0.27
CA THR A 88 17.45 5.68 1.28
C THR A 88 18.48 6.63 1.89
N PRO A 89 18.27 7.16 3.11
CA PRO A 89 19.34 7.86 3.79
C PRO A 89 20.40 6.84 4.20
N GLY A 90 21.59 6.88 3.57
CA GLY A 90 22.75 6.17 4.12
C GLY A 90 23.78 5.59 3.15
N LEU A 91 23.50 5.44 1.84
CA LEU A 91 24.52 4.86 0.94
C LEU A 91 25.78 5.73 0.79
N ARG A 92 25.66 7.06 0.96
CA ARG A 92 26.79 8.01 0.87
C ARG A 92 27.22 8.65 2.18
N ARG A 93 26.68 8.25 3.34
CA ARG A 93 27.00 8.95 4.60
C ARG A 93 28.05 8.16 5.40
N PRO A 94 29.26 8.69 5.61
CA PRO A 94 30.20 8.15 6.58
C PRO A 94 29.53 8.07 7.95
N GLN A 95 29.79 6.99 8.69
CA GLN A 95 29.41 6.89 10.11
C GLN A 95 30.01 8.09 10.85
N GLY A 96 29.18 8.99 11.41
CA GLY A 96 29.72 10.03 12.29
C GLY A 96 28.89 11.29 12.50
N ARG A 97 27.95 11.67 11.62
CA ARG A 97 27.20 12.94 11.81
C ARG A 97 25.85 12.72 12.49
N LYS A 98 25.78 13.08 13.77
CA LYS A 98 24.52 13.31 14.50
C LYS A 98 23.96 14.65 14.05
N ASP A 99 23.11 14.65 13.02
CA ASP A 99 22.22 15.79 12.79
C ASP A 99 20.82 15.51 13.31
N ASP A 100 20.32 16.58 13.92
CA ASP A 100 19.16 16.72 14.77
C ASP A 100 17.98 17.18 13.90
N ILE A 101 17.44 16.30 13.05
CA ILE A 101 16.29 16.69 12.20
C ILE A 101 15.31 15.55 11.93
N ASP A 102 14.49 15.21 12.93
CA ASP A 102 13.34 14.31 12.78
C ASP A 102 12.28 14.86 11.80
N PHE A 103 12.21 16.18 11.60
CA PHE A 103 11.24 16.83 10.72
C PHE A 103 11.49 16.52 9.22
N TYR A 104 12.74 16.59 8.75
CA TYR A 104 13.09 16.27 7.36
C TYR A 104 13.05 14.76 7.07
N GLY A 105 13.10 13.90 8.09
CA GLY A 105 12.91 12.46 7.94
C GLY A 105 11.47 12.11 7.57
N THR A 106 10.50 12.80 8.17
CA THR A 106 9.06 12.51 7.98
C THR A 106 8.57 12.92 6.60
N HIS A 107 8.89 14.14 6.13
CA HIS A 107 8.47 14.60 4.80
C HIS A 107 9.09 13.74 3.67
N ARG A 108 10.34 13.30 3.85
CA ARG A 108 11.01 12.35 2.96
C ARG A 108 10.30 11.00 2.91
N ALA A 109 10.06 10.39 4.07
CA ALA A 109 9.32 9.13 4.15
C ALA A 109 7.93 9.23 3.49
N GLN A 110 7.20 10.32 3.71
CA GLN A 110 5.90 10.55 3.06
C GLN A 110 6.02 10.65 1.54
N ARG A 111 7.05 11.35 1.02
CA ARG A 111 7.31 11.43 -0.43
C ARG A 111 7.59 10.05 -1.01
N SER A 112 8.37 9.22 -0.33
CA SER A 112 8.67 7.85 -0.77
C SER A 112 7.43 6.97 -0.78
N ILE A 113 6.61 7.05 0.28
CA ILE A 113 5.34 6.31 0.37
C ILE A 113 4.45 6.65 -0.81
N ARG A 114 4.30 7.93 -1.17
CA ARG A 114 3.46 8.32 -2.33
C ARG A 114 3.96 7.74 -3.66
N ARG A 115 5.29 7.69 -3.85
CA ARG A 115 5.94 7.23 -5.10
C ARG A 115 6.07 5.71 -5.21
N ALA A 116 5.94 4.98 -4.10
CA ALA A 116 6.14 3.54 -4.06
C ALA A 116 4.88 2.77 -4.51
N ASP A 117 5.11 1.58 -5.05
CA ASP A 117 4.06 0.60 -5.34
C ASP A 117 3.85 -0.31 -4.12
N VAL A 118 4.94 -0.62 -3.38
CA VAL A 118 4.91 -1.37 -2.13
C VAL A 118 5.79 -0.69 -1.07
N VAL A 119 5.31 -0.65 0.16
CA VAL A 119 6.02 -0.04 1.29
C VAL A 119 6.49 -1.12 2.27
N LEU A 120 7.75 -1.05 2.67
CA LEU A 120 8.33 -1.84 3.74
C LEU A 120 8.44 -0.96 4.98
N LEU A 121 7.54 -1.13 5.95
CA LEU A 121 7.60 -0.42 7.22
C LEU A 121 8.48 -1.20 8.20
N PHE A 122 9.72 -0.75 8.36
CA PHE A 122 10.69 -1.34 9.27
C PHE A 122 10.41 -0.96 10.71
N LEU A 123 10.37 -1.97 11.56
CA LEU A 123 10.17 -1.93 12.99
C LEU A 123 11.34 -2.65 13.67
N ASP A 124 11.78 -2.13 14.81
CA ASP A 124 12.82 -2.77 15.61
C ASP A 124 12.17 -3.69 16.65
N CYS A 125 12.47 -4.99 16.62
CA CYS A 125 11.85 -5.91 17.58
C CYS A 125 12.27 -5.66 19.03
N THR A 126 13.39 -4.97 19.26
CA THR A 126 13.92 -4.69 20.61
C THR A 126 13.26 -3.49 21.28
N GLU A 127 12.51 -2.69 20.52
CA GLU A 127 11.88 -1.48 21.00
C GLU A 127 10.34 -1.57 20.86
N ARG A 128 9.63 -0.81 21.70
CA ARG A 128 8.17 -0.68 21.55
C ARG A 128 7.84 0.19 20.34
N ILE A 129 6.68 -0.04 19.74
CA ILE A 129 6.16 0.79 18.64
C ILE A 129 6.00 2.23 19.11
N SER A 130 6.71 3.14 18.43
CA SER A 130 6.73 4.56 18.76
C SER A 130 5.58 5.33 18.12
N LYS A 131 5.41 6.60 18.51
CA LYS A 131 4.46 7.51 17.84
C LYS A 131 4.80 7.71 16.36
N VAL A 132 6.08 7.75 16.00
CA VAL A 132 6.54 7.95 14.62
C VAL A 132 6.13 6.76 13.75
N ASP A 133 6.25 5.54 14.27
CA ASP A 133 5.87 4.32 13.54
C ASP A 133 4.35 4.31 13.26
N LYS A 134 3.55 4.73 14.24
CA LYS A 134 2.08 4.92 14.08
C LYS A 134 1.76 5.96 13.01
N GLN A 135 2.40 7.12 13.06
CA GLN A 135 2.20 8.18 12.06
C GLN A 135 2.56 7.73 10.63
N LEU A 136 3.63 6.96 10.48
CA LEU A 136 4.00 6.38 9.19
C LEU A 136 2.96 5.36 8.72
N CYS A 137 2.53 4.45 9.60
CA CYS A 137 1.49 3.47 9.31
C CYS A 137 0.17 4.13 8.89
N ASP A 138 -0.28 5.15 9.63
CA ASP A 138 -1.48 5.91 9.31
C ASP A 138 -1.37 6.59 7.94
N TYR A 139 -0.21 7.16 7.63
CA TYR A 139 0.03 7.78 6.33
C TYR A 139 0.01 6.76 5.18
N ILE A 140 0.63 5.59 5.36
CA ILE A 140 0.59 4.47 4.39
C ILE A 140 -0.86 4.07 4.11
N ALA A 141 -1.66 3.90 5.17
CA ALA A 141 -3.07 3.55 5.06
C ALA A 141 -3.87 4.62 4.30
N GLN A 142 -3.64 5.91 4.59
CA GLN A 142 -4.27 7.03 3.90
C GLN A 142 -3.91 7.10 2.41
N GLN A 143 -2.68 6.72 2.04
CA GLN A 143 -2.25 6.65 0.65
C GLN A 143 -2.68 5.34 -0.06
N TYR A 144 -3.32 4.42 0.66
CA TYR A 144 -3.70 3.08 0.19
C TYR A 144 -2.54 2.35 -0.48
N LYS A 145 -1.37 2.36 0.16
CA LYS A 145 -0.20 1.65 -0.34
C LYS A 145 -0.14 0.23 0.24
N PRO A 146 0.03 -0.81 -0.59
CA PRO A 146 0.42 -2.14 -0.13
C PRO A 146 1.62 -2.03 0.81
N CYS A 147 1.58 -2.75 1.94
CA CYS A 147 2.57 -2.59 3.00
C CYS A 147 2.93 -3.93 3.61
N ILE A 148 4.21 -4.12 3.93
CA ILE A 148 4.68 -5.21 4.77
C ILE A 148 5.25 -4.60 6.06
N PHE A 149 4.81 -5.10 7.22
CA PHE A 149 5.46 -4.79 8.49
C PHE A 149 6.72 -5.64 8.62
N VAL A 150 7.88 -4.99 8.56
CA VAL A 150 9.18 -5.66 8.61
C VAL A 150 9.74 -5.57 10.02
N VAL A 151 9.58 -6.63 10.80
CA VAL A 151 10.15 -6.77 12.14
C VAL A 151 11.61 -7.20 12.01
N ASN A 152 12.52 -6.23 12.16
CA ASN A 152 13.95 -6.42 11.99
C ASN A 152 14.65 -6.72 13.31
N LYS A 153 15.89 -7.21 13.23
CA LYS A 153 16.75 -7.66 14.36
C LYS A 153 16.17 -8.86 15.11
N TRP A 154 15.34 -9.67 14.43
CA TRP A 154 14.58 -10.74 15.07
C TRP A 154 15.45 -11.78 15.80
N ASP A 155 16.69 -11.97 15.35
CA ASP A 155 17.72 -12.78 16.00
C ASP A 155 17.92 -12.46 17.49
N GLN A 156 17.69 -11.20 17.90
CA GLN A 156 17.87 -10.78 19.30
C GLN A 156 16.74 -11.26 20.22
N LEU A 157 15.56 -11.56 19.67
CA LEU A 157 14.40 -12.02 20.45
C LEU A 157 13.90 -13.42 20.07
N ALA A 158 14.39 -14.00 18.97
CA ALA A 158 13.89 -15.26 18.43
C ALA A 158 13.95 -16.43 19.43
N ALA A 159 14.90 -16.41 20.37
CA ALA A 159 15.05 -17.46 21.38
C ALA A 159 14.09 -17.31 22.57
N SER A 160 13.63 -16.09 22.88
CA SER A 160 12.86 -15.79 24.09
C SER A 160 11.43 -15.33 23.82
N MET A 161 11.09 -14.99 22.57
CA MET A 161 9.80 -14.44 22.20
C MET A 161 9.16 -15.20 21.03
N PRO A 162 7.99 -15.84 21.25
CA PRO A 162 7.21 -16.41 20.16
C PRO A 162 6.77 -15.33 19.15
N THR A 163 6.81 -15.67 17.85
CA THR A 163 6.38 -14.79 16.77
C THR A 163 4.93 -14.34 16.92
N GLU A 164 4.04 -15.23 17.34
CA GLU A 164 2.62 -14.95 17.57
C GLU A 164 2.37 -13.78 18.53
N LYS A 165 3.20 -13.65 19.59
CA LYS A 165 3.07 -12.53 20.53
C LYS A 165 3.33 -11.19 19.84
N TRP A 166 4.32 -11.15 18.95
CA TRP A 166 4.63 -9.95 18.17
C TRP A 166 3.56 -9.66 17.11
N VAL A 167 3.04 -10.71 16.46
CA VAL A 167 1.94 -10.59 15.50
C VAL A 167 0.70 -9.98 16.16
N ASN A 168 0.28 -10.50 17.31
CA ASN A 168 -0.86 -9.97 18.06
C ASN A 168 -0.62 -8.53 18.51
N TYR A 169 0.57 -8.24 19.02
CA TYR A 169 0.96 -6.87 19.41
C TYR A 169 0.85 -5.88 18.24
N LEU A 170 1.28 -6.27 17.03
CA LEU A 170 1.16 -5.43 15.84
C LEU A 170 -0.29 -5.27 15.39
N HIS A 171 -1.09 -6.33 15.41
CA HIS A 171 -2.51 -6.27 15.03
C HIS A 171 -3.35 -5.42 16.00
N ASP A 172 -3.00 -5.41 17.28
CA ASP A 172 -3.62 -4.54 18.27
C ASP A 172 -3.15 -3.09 18.12
N THR A 173 -1.88 -2.89 17.77
CA THR A 173 -1.31 -1.54 17.58
C THR A 173 -1.76 -0.89 16.27
N PHE A 174 -1.86 -1.65 15.19
CA PHE A 174 -2.16 -1.19 13.83
C PHE A 174 -3.48 -1.77 13.31
N GLY A 175 -4.57 -1.56 14.06
CA GLY A 175 -5.88 -2.16 13.79
C GLY A 175 -6.43 -1.92 12.37
N THR A 176 -6.13 -0.79 11.74
CA THR A 176 -6.59 -0.45 10.38
C THR A 176 -5.85 -1.19 9.28
N MET A 177 -4.66 -1.72 9.58
CA MET A 177 -3.75 -2.39 8.64
C MET A 177 -3.56 -3.87 9.01
N ARG A 178 -4.53 -4.50 9.69
CA ARG A 178 -4.46 -5.92 10.08
C ARG A 178 -4.28 -6.90 8.93
N PHE A 179 -4.69 -6.51 7.73
CA PHE A 179 -4.52 -7.30 6.52
C PHE A 179 -3.07 -7.30 6.02
N ALA A 180 -2.23 -6.37 6.48
CA ALA A 180 -0.86 -6.25 6.01
C ALA A 180 0.00 -7.40 6.58
N PRO A 181 0.76 -8.09 5.72
CA PRO A 181 1.63 -9.18 6.13
C PRO A 181 2.77 -8.69 7.03
N ILE A 182 3.26 -9.58 7.90
CA ILE A 182 4.36 -9.34 8.82
C ILE A 182 5.53 -10.23 8.45
N ALA A 183 6.70 -9.64 8.25
CA ALA A 183 7.94 -10.34 7.93
C ALA A 183 8.98 -10.15 9.03
N PHE A 184 9.47 -11.26 9.60
CA PHE A 184 10.55 -11.27 10.57
C PHE A 184 11.88 -11.49 9.86
N ILE A 185 12.81 -10.53 9.98
CA ILE A 185 14.10 -10.56 9.28
C ILE A 185 15.28 -10.25 10.22
N THR A 186 16.47 -10.63 9.77
CA THR A 186 17.74 -10.12 10.32
C THR A 186 18.49 -9.43 9.20
N GLY A 187 18.34 -8.10 9.10
CA GLY A 187 18.95 -7.31 8.02
C GLY A 187 20.48 -7.42 7.97
N GLN A 188 21.16 -7.69 9.09
CA GLN A 188 22.62 -7.83 9.13
C GLN A 188 23.13 -9.12 8.46
N THR A 189 22.43 -10.24 8.65
CA THR A 189 22.83 -11.54 8.09
C THR A 189 22.15 -11.83 6.76
N GLY A 190 21.13 -11.07 6.39
CA GLY A 190 20.32 -11.31 5.20
C GLY A 190 19.25 -12.40 5.41
N LYS A 191 19.09 -12.93 6.63
CA LYS A 191 18.07 -13.95 6.93
C LYS A 191 16.67 -13.43 6.58
N ASN A 192 15.92 -14.22 5.81
CA ASN A 192 14.57 -13.94 5.30
C ASN A 192 14.42 -12.75 4.34
N VAL A 193 15.52 -12.14 3.88
CA VAL A 193 15.45 -11.00 2.96
C VAL A 193 14.90 -11.38 1.58
N LYS A 194 15.29 -12.53 1.01
CA LYS A 194 14.72 -13.01 -0.26
C LYS A 194 13.20 -13.26 -0.15
N ALA A 195 12.76 -13.86 0.95
CA ALA A 195 11.34 -14.11 1.20
C ALA A 195 10.54 -12.80 1.30
N LEU A 196 11.09 -11.78 1.98
CA LEU A 196 10.50 -10.45 2.06
C LEU A 196 10.30 -9.80 0.68
N LEU A 197 11.32 -9.87 -0.19
CA LEU A 197 11.22 -9.30 -1.54
C LEU A 197 10.24 -10.07 -2.42
N ASN A 198 10.22 -11.40 -2.34
CA ASN A 198 9.23 -12.22 -3.05
C ASN A 198 7.80 -11.87 -2.61
N HIS A 199 7.59 -11.69 -1.31
CA HIS A 199 6.30 -11.29 -0.78
C HIS A 199 5.92 -9.87 -1.23
N SER A 200 6.90 -8.97 -1.35
CA SER A 200 6.67 -7.62 -1.89
C SER A 200 6.17 -7.68 -3.34
N GLN A 201 6.74 -8.55 -4.18
CA GLN A 201 6.25 -8.78 -5.53
C GLN A 201 4.83 -9.35 -5.54
N MET A 202 4.51 -10.23 -4.59
CA MET A 202 3.17 -10.80 -4.46
C MET A 202 2.13 -9.72 -4.13
N LEU A 203 2.42 -8.81 -3.21
CA LEU A 203 1.55 -7.66 -2.92
C LEU A 203 1.36 -6.75 -4.12
N PHE A 204 2.43 -6.50 -4.88
CA PHE A 204 2.34 -5.70 -6.11
C PHE A 204 1.42 -6.35 -7.14
N LYS A 205 1.51 -7.68 -7.33
CA LYS A 205 0.57 -8.43 -8.18
C LYS A 205 -0.86 -8.33 -7.65
N GLN A 206 -1.09 -8.55 -6.36
CA GLN A 206 -2.41 -8.46 -5.73
C GLN A 206 -3.04 -7.06 -5.94
N ALA A 207 -2.27 -5.99 -5.77
CA ALA A 207 -2.77 -4.62 -5.95
C ALA A 207 -3.27 -4.33 -7.38
N ARG A 208 -2.78 -5.09 -8.37
CA ARG A 208 -3.13 -4.99 -9.80
C ARG A 208 -4.24 -5.93 -10.24
N GLN A 209 -4.72 -6.80 -9.36
CA GLN A 209 -5.75 -7.78 -9.69
C GLN A 209 -7.09 -7.11 -10.01
N ARG A 210 -7.79 -7.68 -11.01
CA ARG A 210 -9.17 -7.32 -11.35
C ARG A 210 -10.11 -8.47 -11.04
N VAL A 211 -11.22 -8.14 -10.39
CA VAL A 211 -12.32 -9.05 -10.09
C VAL A 211 -13.49 -8.67 -10.98
N SER A 212 -14.13 -9.69 -11.57
CA SER A 212 -15.31 -9.49 -12.42
C SER A 212 -16.49 -8.94 -11.60
N THR A 213 -17.34 -8.14 -12.24
CA THR A 213 -18.59 -7.65 -11.61
C THR A 213 -19.47 -8.81 -11.14
N GLY A 214 -19.55 -9.90 -11.91
CA GLY A 214 -20.30 -11.10 -11.53
C GLY A 214 -19.78 -11.76 -10.25
N GLN A 215 -18.47 -11.95 -10.13
CA GLN A 215 -17.86 -12.49 -8.90
C GLN A 215 -18.08 -11.57 -7.71
N LEU A 216 -17.84 -10.27 -7.87
CA LEU A 216 -18.02 -9.28 -6.81
C LEU A 216 -19.48 -9.23 -6.31
N ASN A 217 -20.46 -9.31 -7.22
CA ASN A 217 -21.87 -9.30 -6.84
C ASN A 217 -22.38 -10.64 -6.28
N ARG A 218 -21.71 -11.77 -6.57
CA ARG A 218 -21.97 -13.04 -5.87
C ARG A 218 -21.49 -12.97 -4.42
N MET A 219 -20.26 -12.53 -4.20
CA MET A 219 -19.71 -12.30 -2.86
C MET A 219 -20.59 -11.32 -2.06
N LEU A 220 -20.99 -10.21 -2.70
CA LEU A 220 -21.80 -9.19 -2.04
C LEU A 220 -23.17 -9.75 -1.61
N ARG A 221 -23.80 -10.57 -2.45
CA ARG A 221 -25.06 -11.24 -2.11
C ARG A 221 -24.92 -12.11 -0.88
N ASP A 222 -23.91 -12.96 -0.83
CA ASP A 222 -23.69 -13.85 0.30
C ASP A 222 -23.43 -13.04 1.59
N ALA A 223 -22.63 -11.97 1.50
CA ALA A 223 -22.39 -11.07 2.64
C ALA A 223 -23.68 -10.38 3.15
N LEU A 224 -24.53 -9.88 2.24
CA LEU A 224 -25.79 -9.23 2.60
C LEU A 224 -26.80 -10.20 3.22
N GLN A 225 -26.86 -11.44 2.73
CA GLN A 225 -27.74 -12.48 3.27
C GLN A 225 -27.33 -12.88 4.69
N ARG A 226 -26.03 -13.07 4.92
CA ARG A 226 -25.50 -13.46 6.24
C ARG A 226 -25.61 -12.36 7.28
N ASN A 227 -25.35 -11.10 6.88
CA ASN A 227 -25.38 -9.97 7.79
C ASN A 227 -25.93 -8.72 7.07
N PRO A 228 -27.26 -8.50 7.10
CA PRO A 228 -27.88 -7.36 6.46
C PRO A 228 -27.41 -6.00 7.03
N PRO A 229 -27.45 -4.91 6.25
CA PRO A 229 -27.12 -3.59 6.76
C PRO A 229 -28.02 -3.18 7.94
N PRO A 230 -27.47 -2.51 8.98
CA PRO A 230 -28.28 -2.00 10.09
C PRO A 230 -29.29 -0.96 9.60
N VAL A 231 -30.40 -0.82 10.35
CA VAL A 231 -31.42 0.18 10.07
C VAL A 231 -30.84 1.58 10.26
N TYR A 232 -31.14 2.49 9.34
CA TYR A 232 -30.75 3.89 9.37
C TYR A 232 -31.96 4.76 9.04
N GLN A 233 -32.30 5.73 9.91
CA GLN A 233 -33.47 6.61 9.71
C GLN A 233 -34.76 5.82 9.38
N ASN A 234 -35.08 4.82 10.21
CA ASN A 234 -36.27 3.95 10.10
C ASN A 234 -36.34 3.07 8.83
N ARG A 235 -35.28 3.01 8.01
CA ARG A 235 -35.24 2.15 6.82
C ARG A 235 -33.90 1.42 6.71
N ARG A 236 -33.89 0.23 6.13
CA ARG A 236 -32.63 -0.44 5.80
C ARG A 236 -32.11 0.12 4.47
N PRO A 237 -30.86 0.61 4.41
CA PRO A 237 -30.28 1.03 3.15
C PRO A 237 -30.09 -0.20 2.25
N LYS A 238 -30.58 -0.11 1.01
CA LYS A 238 -30.41 -1.17 0.01
C LYS A 238 -29.05 -1.04 -0.64
N ILE A 239 -28.39 -2.17 -0.88
CA ILE A 239 -27.14 -2.27 -1.62
C ILE A 239 -27.46 -3.04 -2.90
N TYR A 240 -27.37 -2.35 -4.05
CA TYR A 240 -27.84 -2.90 -5.31
C TYR A 240 -26.81 -3.72 -6.05
N TYR A 241 -25.58 -3.23 -6.12
CA TYR A 241 -24.46 -3.93 -6.76
C TYR A 241 -23.15 -3.23 -6.43
N ALA A 242 -22.04 -3.90 -6.73
CA ALA A 242 -20.70 -3.32 -6.68
C ALA A 242 -19.92 -3.61 -7.97
N THR A 243 -18.96 -2.74 -8.28
CA THR A 243 -18.04 -2.89 -9.40
C THR A 243 -16.64 -2.43 -9.01
N GLN A 244 -15.60 -2.99 -9.64
CA GLN A 244 -14.24 -2.52 -9.51
C GLN A 244 -13.91 -1.53 -10.63
N VAL A 245 -13.64 -0.28 -10.27
CA VAL A 245 -13.34 0.81 -11.22
C VAL A 245 -11.85 1.06 -11.40
N GLY A 246 -11.02 0.57 -10.47
CA GLY A 246 -9.58 0.83 -10.48
C GLY A 246 -8.76 -0.29 -9.85
N VAL A 247 -7.46 -0.24 -10.16
CA VAL A 247 -6.40 -1.06 -9.57
C VAL A 247 -5.32 -0.13 -9.02
N GLU A 248 -4.45 -0.65 -8.16
CA GLU A 248 -3.35 0.09 -7.53
C GLU A 248 -3.80 1.37 -6.78
N PRO A 249 -4.67 1.22 -5.77
CA PRO A 249 -5.18 -0.04 -5.19
C PRO A 249 -6.49 -0.52 -5.85
N PRO A 250 -6.91 -1.78 -5.59
CA PRO A 250 -8.25 -2.24 -5.91
C PRO A 250 -9.29 -1.24 -5.39
N THR A 251 -10.05 -0.66 -6.33
CA THR A 251 -10.99 0.42 -6.03
C THR A 251 -12.39 -0.03 -6.41
N LEU A 252 -13.22 -0.22 -5.39
CA LEU A 252 -14.59 -0.69 -5.48
C LEU A 252 -15.55 0.48 -5.35
N VAL A 253 -16.60 0.48 -6.18
CA VAL A 253 -17.76 1.37 -6.04
C VAL A 253 -18.97 0.51 -5.74
N LEU A 254 -19.63 0.82 -4.64
CA LEU A 254 -20.84 0.15 -4.19
C LEU A 254 -22.04 1.10 -4.36
N PHE A 255 -23.02 0.65 -5.12
CA PHE A 255 -24.23 1.41 -5.43
C PHE A 255 -25.31 1.07 -4.43
N CYS A 256 -25.83 2.08 -3.74
CA CYS A 256 -26.79 1.91 -2.66
C CYS A 256 -27.91 2.95 -2.70
N SER A 257 -28.96 2.73 -1.92
CA SER A 257 -30.08 3.68 -1.81
C SER A 257 -29.71 4.94 -1.04
N GLN A 258 -28.87 4.80 0.00
CA GLN A 258 -28.48 5.89 0.89
C GLN A 258 -27.05 5.66 1.41
N PRO A 259 -26.02 6.30 0.80
CA PRO A 259 -24.62 6.14 1.21
C PRO A 259 -24.36 6.44 2.69
N SER A 260 -25.00 7.48 3.24
CA SER A 260 -24.87 7.85 4.64
C SER A 260 -25.42 6.81 5.62
N GLY A 261 -26.26 5.88 5.15
CA GLY A 261 -26.80 4.79 5.95
C GLY A 261 -25.85 3.59 6.08
N ILE A 262 -24.80 3.52 5.27
CA ILE A 262 -23.81 2.43 5.35
C ILE A 262 -22.68 2.85 6.29
N SER A 263 -22.78 2.43 7.54
CA SER A 263 -21.84 2.80 8.60
C SER A 263 -20.41 2.30 8.33
N GLN A 264 -19.40 2.99 8.89
CA GLN A 264 -17.99 2.57 8.76
C GLN A 264 -17.71 1.14 9.26
N PRO A 265 -18.29 0.68 10.40
CA PRO A 265 -18.18 -0.72 10.80
C PRO A 265 -18.71 -1.70 9.74
N TYR A 266 -19.83 -1.38 9.09
CA TYR A 266 -20.40 -2.22 8.05
C TYR A 266 -19.56 -2.21 6.76
N GLN A 267 -18.99 -1.06 6.40
CA GLN A 267 -18.00 -0.96 5.31
C GLN A 267 -16.79 -1.86 5.59
N ARG A 268 -16.27 -1.87 6.82
CA ARG A 268 -15.18 -2.77 7.21
C ARG A 268 -15.56 -4.24 7.12
N TYR A 269 -16.79 -4.60 7.48
CA TYR A 269 -17.31 -5.96 7.30
C TYR A 269 -17.30 -6.37 5.83
N LEU A 270 -17.84 -5.53 4.92
CA LEU A 270 -17.84 -5.81 3.49
C LEU A 270 -16.43 -5.91 2.91
N LEU A 271 -15.52 -5.03 3.34
CA LEU A 271 -14.11 -5.10 2.95
C LEU A 271 -13.39 -6.32 3.51
N GLY A 272 -13.83 -6.84 4.67
CA GLY A 272 -13.37 -8.12 5.21
C GLY A 272 -13.79 -9.27 4.29
N LYS A 273 -15.06 -9.30 3.88
CA LYS A 273 -15.56 -10.28 2.91
C LYS A 273 -14.85 -10.22 1.56
N CYS A 274 -14.55 -9.01 1.08
CA CYS A 274 -13.74 -8.84 -0.13
C CYS A 274 -12.35 -9.47 0.03
N ARG A 275 -11.72 -9.36 1.20
CA ARG A 275 -10.42 -9.99 1.45
C ARG A 275 -10.51 -11.51 1.52
N ASP A 276 -11.59 -12.06 2.07
CA ASP A 276 -11.79 -13.50 2.15
C ASP A 276 -11.96 -14.15 0.76
N GLU A 277 -12.57 -13.46 -0.20
CA GLU A 277 -13.05 -14.05 -1.47
C GLU A 277 -12.40 -13.48 -2.75
N CYS A 278 -11.67 -12.37 -2.66
CA CYS A 278 -10.95 -11.80 -3.81
C CYS A 278 -9.45 -12.13 -3.76
N ASP A 279 -8.80 -12.11 -4.93
CA ASP A 279 -7.36 -12.41 -5.08
C ASP A 279 -6.41 -11.29 -4.60
N PHE A 280 -6.86 -10.49 -3.64
CA PHE A 280 -6.09 -9.38 -3.07
C PHE A 280 -6.29 -9.22 -1.55
N PRO A 281 -6.16 -10.30 -0.75
CA PRO A 281 -6.43 -10.29 0.69
C PRO A 281 -5.51 -9.34 1.48
N GLU A 282 -4.28 -9.13 1.02
CA GLU A 282 -3.19 -8.51 1.79
C GLU A 282 -2.91 -7.05 1.39
N VAL A 283 -3.74 -6.46 0.54
CA VAL A 283 -3.58 -5.07 0.06
C VAL A 283 -4.74 -4.18 0.50
N PRO A 284 -4.52 -2.85 0.60
CA PRO A 284 -5.60 -1.93 0.89
C PRO A 284 -6.62 -1.91 -0.25
N ILE A 285 -7.91 -1.83 0.12
CA ILE A 285 -9.03 -1.73 -0.83
C ILE A 285 -9.68 -0.36 -0.63
N LYS A 286 -9.82 0.41 -1.71
CA LYS A 286 -10.61 1.65 -1.71
C LYS A 286 -12.07 1.30 -1.90
N LEU A 287 -12.94 1.81 -1.03
CA LEU A 287 -14.39 1.66 -1.15
C LEU A 287 -15.05 3.04 -1.29
N TYR A 288 -15.77 3.23 -2.38
CA TYR A 288 -16.64 4.38 -2.57
C TYR A 288 -18.09 3.94 -2.53
N LEU A 289 -18.92 4.74 -1.86
CA LEU A 289 -20.36 4.55 -1.82
C LEU A 289 -21.01 5.56 -2.75
N ARG A 290 -21.81 5.09 -3.69
CA ARG A 290 -22.55 5.95 -4.63
C ARG A 290 -24.05 5.70 -4.48
N ARG A 291 -24.84 6.78 -4.51
CA ARG A 291 -26.29 6.66 -4.63
C ARG A 291 -26.63 6.24 -6.05
N ARG A 292 -27.47 5.20 -6.21
CA ARG A 292 -27.93 4.78 -7.55
C ARG A 292 -28.81 5.87 -8.16
N ASP A 293 -28.47 6.29 -9.38
CA ASP A 293 -29.32 7.15 -10.21
C ASP A 293 -30.31 6.26 -10.99
N LYS A 294 -31.55 6.72 -11.21
CA LYS A 294 -32.61 5.92 -11.86
C LYS A 294 -32.26 5.43 -13.28
N THR A 295 -31.21 5.99 -13.90
CA THR A 295 -30.74 5.67 -15.25
C THR A 295 -29.66 4.58 -15.30
N ASP A 296 -29.18 4.06 -14.16
CA ASP A 296 -28.21 2.95 -14.14
C ASP A 296 -28.93 1.61 -14.39
N HIS A 297 -28.88 1.16 -15.65
CA HIS A 297 -29.33 -0.15 -16.12
C HIS A 297 -28.26 -1.21 -15.87
N THR A 298 -28.19 -1.73 -14.64
CA THR A 298 -27.37 -2.89 -14.31
C THR A 298 -28.18 -3.87 -13.48
N ASP A 299 -28.07 -5.16 -13.81
CA ASP A 299 -28.87 -6.26 -13.25
C ASP A 299 -28.91 -6.25 -11.73
N GLU A 300 -30.12 -6.36 -11.17
CA GLU A 300 -30.38 -6.17 -9.76
C GLU A 300 -30.01 -7.40 -8.94
N VAL A 301 -29.24 -7.19 -7.87
CA VAL A 301 -28.98 -8.21 -6.85
C VAL A 301 -30.24 -8.57 -6.05
N ASP A 302 -31.11 -7.59 -5.79
CA ASP A 302 -32.30 -7.76 -4.95
C ASP A 302 -33.48 -8.45 -5.67
N GLY A 303 -33.52 -8.43 -7.01
CA GLY A 303 -34.64 -8.94 -7.79
C GLY A 303 -34.91 -10.44 -7.62
N GLN A 304 -33.93 -11.21 -7.14
CA GLN A 304 -34.07 -12.64 -6.88
C GLN A 304 -34.44 -12.97 -5.43
N LEU A 305 -34.17 -12.08 -4.47
CA LEU A 305 -34.47 -12.30 -3.05
C LEU A 305 -35.96 -12.13 -2.73
N ALA A 306 -36.67 -11.24 -3.44
CA ALA A 306 -38.11 -11.07 -3.28
C ALA A 306 -38.93 -12.26 -3.85
N SER A 307 -38.36 -13.03 -4.78
CA SER A 307 -39.06 -14.18 -5.39
C SER A 307 -39.10 -15.44 -4.53
N GLN A 308 -38.38 -15.47 -3.40
CA GLN A 308 -38.35 -16.63 -2.49
C GLN A 308 -39.10 -16.40 -1.17
N SER A 309 -39.54 -15.17 -0.88
CA SER A 309 -40.32 -14.87 0.34
C SER A 309 -41.83 -15.01 0.16
N ASP A 310 -42.34 -15.07 -1.07
CA ASP A 310 -43.78 -15.19 -1.37
C ASP A 310 -44.23 -16.64 -1.66
N ALA A 311 -43.33 -17.62 -1.44
CA ALA A 311 -43.63 -19.05 -1.52
C ALA A 311 -43.40 -19.71 -0.15
N LYS A 312 -44.17 -19.30 0.85
CA LYS A 312 -44.43 -20.08 2.07
C LYS A 312 -45.75 -19.66 2.71
#